data_AF-A0A938LX83-F1
#
_entry.id   AF-A0A938LX83-F1
#
_cell.length_a   1.000
_cell.length_b   1.000
_cell.length_c   1.000
_cell.angle_alpha   90.00
_cell.angle_beta   90.00
_cell.angle_gamma   90.00
#
_symmetry.space_group_name_H-M   'P 1'
#
loop_
_entity.id
_entity.type
_entity.pdbx_description
1 polymer ?
#
loop_
_entity_poly.entity_id
_entity_poly.type
_entity_poly.pdbx_seq_one_letter_code
_entity_poly.pdbx_strand_id
1 'polypeptide(L)'
;MFLSTFAFYYTLFEPSMGHALELFTVSLFVWSILGHEPRTNSAWFLAGGAAGLMSLVRWQNCVFMLLIPYGLMRDNRQFSRMATRGAMAAAAFLAMGALQSSFWFAVFGKPLTIPQGGGFMTPLNTHFLQVLFSTRHGLISWHPVFALAALGMFFIRPKWMGAVLALAVLMQLYVCSSVTEWWCADSFGMRRMTGTIPILTFGVAFLLNVMTAQGRNRRLLAACVGGVLVAWNVLFMAQYRLGMIPAGEELTLSQMTTGKLQVFAKGYEYLRKIKDPGPVEPEH
;
A
#
# COMPACT_ATOMS: atom_id res chain seq x y z
N MET A 1 -10.67 -3.50 -2.88
CA MET A 1 -9.27 -3.16 -2.57
C MET A 1 -9.00 -1.68 -2.74
N PHE A 2 -8.92 -1.14 -3.96
CA PHE A 2 -8.62 0.29 -4.16
C PHE A 2 -9.56 1.25 -3.42
N LEU A 3 -10.88 1.13 -3.63
CA LEU A 3 -11.88 2.00 -2.99
C LEU A 3 -12.06 1.78 -1.48
N SER A 4 -11.55 0.68 -0.95
CA SER A 4 -11.71 0.27 0.45
C SER A 4 -10.46 0.57 1.29
N THR A 5 -9.47 1.26 0.75
CA THR A 5 -8.22 1.59 1.43
C THR A 5 -7.85 3.06 1.24
N PHE A 6 -6.84 3.51 2.00
CA PHE A 6 -6.22 4.82 1.85
C PHE A 6 -5.62 5.08 0.46
N ALA A 7 -5.41 4.05 -0.37
CA ALA A 7 -4.96 4.24 -1.76
C ALA A 7 -5.85 5.21 -2.55
N PHE A 8 -7.16 5.10 -2.37
CA PHE A 8 -8.11 5.98 -3.03
C PHE A 8 -7.96 7.43 -2.57
N TYR A 9 -7.80 7.64 -1.26
CA TYR A 9 -7.57 8.96 -0.69
C TYR A 9 -6.33 9.63 -1.27
N TYR A 10 -5.18 8.94 -1.25
CA TYR A 10 -3.93 9.52 -1.72
C TYR A 10 -3.87 9.71 -3.24
N THR A 11 -4.68 8.99 -4.00
CA THR A 11 -4.77 9.19 -5.45
C THR A 11 -5.65 10.40 -5.78
N LEU A 12 -6.70 10.63 -4.99
CA LEU A 12 -7.72 11.65 -5.29
C LEU A 12 -7.44 13.00 -4.63
N PHE A 13 -7.13 13.01 -3.33
CA PHE A 13 -7.03 14.23 -2.52
C PHE A 13 -5.59 14.69 -2.30
N GLU A 14 -4.62 13.79 -2.40
CA GLU A 14 -3.21 14.08 -2.14
C GLU A 14 -2.31 13.59 -3.30
N PRO A 15 -2.62 13.92 -4.57
CA PRO A 15 -1.89 13.40 -5.73
C PRO A 15 -0.45 13.88 -5.81
N SER A 16 -0.09 14.94 -5.08
CA SER A 16 1.29 15.43 -4.95
C SER A 16 2.16 14.47 -4.13
N MET A 17 1.57 13.59 -3.32
CA MET A 17 2.33 12.55 -2.62
C MET A 17 2.64 11.38 -3.56
N GLY A 18 3.82 10.77 -3.38
CA GLY A 18 4.29 9.66 -4.21
C GLY A 18 3.50 8.33 -4.10
N HIS A 19 2.35 8.29 -3.43
CA HIS A 19 1.60 7.05 -3.15
C HIS A 19 0.88 6.49 -4.38
N ALA A 20 0.33 7.35 -5.26
CA ALA A 20 -0.24 6.89 -6.52
C ALA A 20 0.83 6.25 -7.42
N LEU A 21 2.01 6.87 -7.46
CA LEU A 21 3.17 6.37 -8.19
C LEU A 21 3.72 5.06 -7.58
N GLU A 22 3.72 4.95 -6.25
CA GLU A 22 4.05 3.73 -5.53
C GLU A 22 3.10 2.58 -5.89
N LEU A 23 1.79 2.82 -5.90
CA LEU A 23 0.81 1.82 -6.31
C LEU A 23 1.03 1.36 -7.75
N PHE A 24 1.26 2.30 -8.66
CA PHE A 24 1.51 1.99 -10.07
C PHE A 24 2.77 1.14 -10.24
N THR A 25 3.91 1.60 -9.70
CA THR A 25 5.21 0.93 -9.88
C THR A 25 5.25 -0.45 -9.24
N VAL A 26 4.67 -0.63 -8.05
CA VAL A 26 4.58 -1.96 -7.43
C VAL A 26 3.59 -2.86 -8.18
N SER A 27 2.47 -2.33 -8.68
CA SER A 27 1.55 -3.12 -9.51
C SER A 27 2.20 -3.57 -10.81
N LEU A 28 2.94 -2.68 -11.49
CA LEU A 28 3.70 -2.99 -12.71
C LEU A 28 4.74 -4.09 -12.43
N PHE A 29 5.49 -3.97 -11.34
CA PHE A 29 6.45 -5.00 -10.93
C PHE A 29 5.77 -6.35 -10.66
N VAL A 30 4.74 -6.39 -9.83
CA VAL A 30 3.99 -7.62 -9.52
C VAL A 30 3.39 -8.24 -10.78
N TRP A 31 2.81 -7.43 -11.67
CA TRP A 31 2.28 -7.85 -12.96
C TRP A 31 3.37 -8.44 -13.88
N SER A 32 4.56 -7.82 -13.94
CA SER A 32 5.67 -8.34 -14.74
C SER A 32 6.15 -9.72 -14.26
N ILE A 33 6.12 -9.95 -12.94
CA ILE A 33 6.57 -11.20 -12.31
C ILE A 33 5.49 -12.28 -12.26
N LEU A 34 4.20 -11.94 -12.21
CA LEU A 34 3.13 -12.93 -11.99
C LEU A 34 2.15 -13.07 -13.17
N GLY A 35 2.05 -12.06 -14.05
CA GLY A 35 0.94 -11.92 -14.99
C GLY A 35 1.06 -12.64 -16.35
N HIS A 36 2.26 -13.06 -16.78
CA HIS A 36 2.48 -13.57 -18.15
C HIS A 36 3.39 -14.80 -18.19
N GLU A 37 3.02 -15.82 -18.97
CA GLU A 37 3.87 -16.97 -19.33
C GLU A 37 3.61 -17.41 -20.78
N PRO A 38 4.65 -17.82 -21.55
CA PRO A 38 6.07 -17.86 -21.21
C PRO A 38 6.76 -16.48 -21.28
N ARG A 39 7.81 -16.24 -20.47
CA ARG A 39 8.50 -14.93 -20.41
C ARG A 39 9.69 -14.85 -21.38
N THR A 40 9.88 -13.69 -22.01
CA THR A 40 11.06 -13.37 -22.84
C THR A 40 12.18 -12.74 -22.00
N ASN A 41 13.39 -12.62 -22.54
CA ASN A 41 14.49 -11.90 -21.87
C ASN A 41 14.14 -10.43 -21.65
N SER A 42 13.47 -9.79 -22.62
CA SER A 42 12.99 -8.42 -22.50
C SER A 42 11.96 -8.26 -21.38
N ALA A 43 11.12 -9.26 -21.13
CA ALA A 43 10.19 -9.23 -20.00
C ALA A 43 10.92 -9.19 -18.64
N TRP A 44 12.06 -9.89 -18.51
CA TRP A 44 12.89 -9.84 -17.32
C TRP A 44 13.66 -8.53 -17.17
N PHE A 45 14.11 -7.94 -18.27
CA PHE A 45 14.65 -6.59 -18.29
C PHE A 45 13.60 -5.57 -17.80
N LEU A 46 12.37 -5.65 -18.30
CA LEU A 46 11.25 -4.81 -17.85
C LEU A 46 10.92 -5.03 -16.37
N ALA A 47 10.95 -6.27 -15.89
CA ALA A 47 10.73 -6.58 -14.47
C ALA A 47 11.82 -5.96 -13.57
N GLY A 48 13.08 -6.01 -14.01
CA GLY A 48 14.19 -5.32 -13.34
C GLY A 48 14.04 -3.80 -13.35
N GLY A 49 13.64 -3.23 -14.48
CA GLY A 49 13.34 -1.80 -14.59
C GLY A 49 12.20 -1.37 -13.68
N ALA A 50 11.10 -2.14 -13.61
CA ALA A 50 10.00 -1.91 -12.69
C ALA A 50 10.43 -2.03 -11.22
N ALA A 51 11.31 -3.00 -10.91
CA ALA A 51 11.92 -3.13 -9.58
C ALA A 51 12.79 -1.91 -9.22
N GLY A 52 13.53 -1.38 -10.19
CA GLY A 52 14.29 -0.13 -10.06
C GLY A 52 13.37 1.04 -9.77
N LEU A 53 12.35 1.23 -10.62
CA LEU A 53 11.36 2.31 -10.48
C LEU A 53 10.64 2.28 -9.12
N MET A 54 10.13 1.14 -8.66
CA MET A 54 9.46 1.07 -7.35
C MET A 54 10.39 1.45 -6.19
N SER A 55 11.69 1.16 -6.34
CA SER A 55 12.73 1.46 -5.35
C SER A 55 13.16 2.93 -5.38
N LEU A 56 13.17 3.55 -6.56
CA LEU A 56 13.35 5.00 -6.71
C LEU A 56 12.22 5.77 -6.03
N VAL A 57 10.98 5.32 -6.23
CA VAL A 57 9.80 5.94 -5.61
C VAL A 57 9.89 5.84 -4.09
N ARG A 58 10.16 4.64 -3.58
CA ARG A 58 10.49 4.43 -2.16
C ARG A 58 11.42 3.23 -2.00
N TRP A 59 12.63 3.46 -1.53
CA TRP A 59 13.64 2.42 -1.23
C TRP A 59 13.15 1.25 -0.36
N GLN A 60 12.17 1.46 0.52
CA GLN A 60 11.54 0.38 1.30
C GLN A 60 10.90 -0.71 0.41
N ASN A 61 10.41 -0.35 -0.79
CA ASN A 61 9.76 -1.27 -1.72
C ASN A 61 10.73 -2.29 -2.33
N CYS A 62 12.06 -2.11 -2.16
CA CYS A 62 13.06 -3.11 -2.52
C CYS A 62 12.74 -4.49 -1.92
N VAL A 63 12.06 -4.56 -0.77
CA VAL A 63 11.66 -5.84 -0.16
C VAL A 63 10.78 -6.69 -1.09
N PHE A 64 10.04 -6.09 -2.02
CA PHE A 64 9.21 -6.83 -2.97
C PHE A 64 10.04 -7.56 -4.04
N MET A 65 11.33 -7.24 -4.20
CA MET A 65 12.23 -7.99 -5.10
C MET A 65 12.39 -9.47 -4.72
N LEU A 66 11.96 -9.87 -3.51
CA LEU A 66 11.80 -11.28 -3.12
C LEU A 66 10.94 -12.10 -4.12
N LEU A 67 10.11 -11.43 -4.93
CA LEU A 67 9.34 -12.06 -5.99
C LEU A 67 10.20 -12.45 -7.21
N ILE A 68 11.37 -11.85 -7.43
CA ILE A 68 12.24 -12.15 -8.59
C ILE A 68 12.69 -13.61 -8.58
N PRO A 69 13.30 -14.15 -7.50
CA PRO A 69 13.66 -15.57 -7.44
C PRO A 69 12.46 -16.49 -7.68
N TYR A 70 11.29 -16.17 -7.11
CA TYR A 70 10.06 -16.91 -7.33
C TYR A 70 9.68 -16.94 -8.82
N GLY A 71 9.67 -15.78 -9.48
CA GLY A 71 9.35 -15.67 -10.89
C GLY A 71 10.34 -16.45 -11.78
N LEU A 72 11.64 -16.41 -11.46
CA LEU A 72 12.68 -17.13 -12.22
C LEU A 72 12.47 -18.64 -12.13
N MET A 73 12.27 -19.16 -10.91
CA MET A 73 12.01 -20.58 -10.66
C MET A 73 10.70 -21.08 -11.29
N ARG A 74 9.68 -20.21 -11.34
CA ARG A 74 8.38 -20.49 -11.94
C ARG A 74 8.46 -20.56 -13.47
N ASP A 75 9.18 -19.62 -14.08
CA ASP A 75 9.30 -19.46 -15.54
C ASP A 75 10.18 -20.54 -16.19
N ASN A 76 11.37 -20.81 -15.63
CA ASN A 76 12.22 -21.88 -16.13
C ASN A 76 13.22 -22.34 -15.06
N ARG A 77 13.32 -23.65 -14.81
CA ARG A 77 14.24 -24.21 -13.81
C ARG A 77 15.67 -24.46 -14.33
N GLN A 78 15.92 -24.23 -15.62
CA GLN A 78 17.26 -24.34 -16.19
C GLN A 78 18.15 -23.19 -15.71
N PHE A 79 19.24 -23.54 -15.02
CA PHE A 79 20.14 -22.57 -14.39
C PHE A 79 20.67 -21.50 -15.36
N SER A 80 21.09 -21.87 -16.57
CA SER A 80 21.61 -20.91 -17.56
C SER A 80 20.59 -19.84 -17.94
N ARG A 81 19.33 -20.22 -18.17
CA ARG A 81 18.24 -19.27 -18.46
C ARG A 81 17.91 -18.41 -17.25
N MET A 82 17.89 -18.99 -16.04
CA MET A 82 17.69 -18.23 -14.81
C MET A 82 18.81 -17.20 -14.61
N ALA A 83 20.06 -17.57 -14.87
CA ALA A 83 21.21 -16.68 -14.76
C ALA A 83 21.13 -15.53 -15.77
N THR A 84 20.85 -15.81 -17.05
CA THR A 84 20.68 -14.76 -18.06
C THR A 84 19.53 -13.81 -17.72
N ARG A 85 18.36 -14.35 -17.35
CA ARG A 85 17.18 -13.56 -17.01
C ARG A 85 17.36 -12.75 -15.73
N GLY A 86 17.98 -13.35 -14.72
CA GLY A 86 18.40 -12.67 -13.49
C GLY A 86 19.39 -11.55 -13.76
N ALA A 87 20.37 -11.76 -14.64
CA ALA A 87 21.32 -10.73 -15.06
C ALA A 87 20.63 -9.58 -15.82
N MET A 88 19.65 -9.87 -16.70
CA MET A 88 18.86 -8.84 -17.37
C MET A 88 18.05 -7.99 -16.38
N ALA A 89 17.41 -8.63 -15.40
CA ALA A 89 16.68 -7.93 -14.36
C ALA A 89 17.62 -7.08 -13.48
N ALA A 90 18.76 -7.65 -13.09
CA ALA A 90 19.77 -6.94 -12.30
C ALA A 90 20.36 -5.74 -13.07
N ALA A 91 20.66 -5.89 -14.35
CA ALA A 91 21.18 -4.80 -15.17
C ALA A 91 20.19 -3.62 -15.26
N ALA A 92 18.91 -3.90 -15.51
CA ALA A 92 17.88 -2.86 -15.56
C ALA A 92 17.66 -2.19 -14.19
N PHE A 93 17.67 -2.98 -13.10
CA PHE A 93 17.59 -2.46 -11.74
C PHE A 93 18.78 -1.54 -11.41
N LEU A 94 20.00 -1.98 -11.71
CA LEU A 94 21.22 -1.22 -11.45
C LEU A 94 21.30 0.06 -12.29
N ALA A 95 20.77 0.07 -13.52
CA ALA A 95 20.68 1.28 -14.32
C ALA A 95 19.79 2.34 -13.64
N MET A 96 18.64 1.94 -13.08
CA MET A 96 17.79 2.83 -12.29
C MET A 96 18.47 3.25 -10.97
N GLY A 97 19.14 2.32 -10.29
CA GLY A 97 19.91 2.62 -9.08
C GLY A 97 21.04 3.63 -9.34
N ALA A 98 21.73 3.53 -10.48
CA ALA A 98 22.78 4.47 -10.88
C ALA A 98 22.24 5.89 -11.05
N LEU A 99 21.01 6.05 -11.57
CA LEU A 99 20.36 7.35 -11.66
C LEU A 99 20.17 7.99 -10.27
N GLN A 100 19.67 7.22 -9.29
CA GLN A 100 19.52 7.69 -7.91
C GLN A 100 20.85 8.02 -7.24
N SER A 101 21.83 7.11 -7.36
CA SER A 101 23.15 7.27 -6.76
C SER A 101 23.87 8.49 -7.32
N SER A 102 23.70 8.77 -8.63
CA SER A 102 24.27 9.96 -9.27
C SER A 102 23.65 11.24 -8.73
N PHE A 103 22.32 11.27 -8.54
CA PHE A 103 21.64 12.40 -7.90
C PHE A 103 22.14 12.62 -6.46
N TRP A 104 22.24 11.56 -5.66
CA TRP A 104 22.74 11.68 -4.30
C TRP A 104 24.19 12.13 -4.24
N PHE A 105 25.03 11.67 -5.17
CA PHE A 105 26.41 12.13 -5.25
C PHE A 105 26.49 13.61 -5.61
N ALA A 106 25.67 14.08 -6.57
CA ALA A 106 25.62 15.48 -6.98
C ALA A 106 25.13 16.42 -5.87
N VAL A 107 24.17 15.98 -5.04
CA VAL A 107 23.55 16.83 -3.99
C VAL A 107 24.23 16.69 -2.63
N PHE A 108 24.57 15.47 -2.23
CA PHE A 108 25.05 15.14 -0.88
C PHE A 108 26.52 14.69 -0.83
N GLY A 109 27.20 14.59 -1.98
CA GLY A 109 28.58 14.12 -2.09
C GLY A 109 28.77 12.64 -1.75
N LYS A 110 27.69 11.87 -1.58
CA LYS A 110 27.72 10.45 -1.22
C LYS A 110 26.82 9.65 -2.16
N PRO A 111 27.25 8.49 -2.67
CA PRO A 111 26.45 7.67 -3.59
C PRO A 111 25.28 6.96 -2.90
N LEU A 112 25.25 6.91 -1.57
CA LEU A 112 24.17 6.37 -0.76
C LEU A 112 24.05 7.22 0.51
N THR A 113 22.83 7.62 0.84
CA THR A 113 22.55 8.42 2.04
C THR A 113 21.18 8.05 2.62
N ILE A 114 20.98 8.39 3.89
CA ILE A 114 19.65 8.41 4.54
C ILE A 114 19.26 9.88 4.64
N PRO A 115 18.44 10.41 3.71
CA PRO A 115 18.10 11.83 3.71
C PRO A 115 17.46 12.31 5.02
N GLN A 116 16.80 11.41 5.75
CA GLN A 116 16.14 11.68 7.02
C GLN A 116 17.11 11.79 8.21
N GLY A 117 18.40 11.47 8.02
CA GLY A 117 19.43 11.54 9.05
C GLY A 117 19.53 10.31 9.95
N GLY A 118 20.47 10.38 10.91
CA GLY A 118 20.68 9.34 11.91
C GLY A 118 19.51 9.25 12.90
N GLY A 119 19.16 8.04 13.34
CA GLY A 119 18.06 7.81 14.28
C GLY A 119 16.66 7.71 13.64
N PHE A 120 16.55 7.76 12.32
CA PHE A 120 15.28 7.53 11.61
C PHE A 120 14.74 6.10 11.77
N MET A 121 15.65 5.13 11.90
CA MET A 121 15.31 3.71 12.08
C MET A 121 15.75 3.21 13.45
N THR A 122 14.89 2.43 14.10
CA THR A 122 15.12 1.70 15.35
C THR A 122 14.88 0.20 15.14
N PRO A 123 15.77 -0.53 14.44
CA PRO A 123 15.52 -1.93 14.04
C PRO A 123 15.27 -2.90 15.20
N LEU A 124 15.81 -2.59 16.38
CA LEU A 124 15.65 -3.41 17.60
C LEU A 124 14.39 -3.06 18.40
N ASN A 125 13.79 -1.88 18.17
CA ASN A 125 12.59 -1.43 18.85
C ASN A 125 11.48 -1.22 17.82
N THR A 126 10.76 -2.30 17.54
CA THR A 126 9.77 -2.37 16.45
C THR A 126 8.34 -2.23 16.96
N HIS A 127 7.51 -1.55 16.17
CA HIS A 127 6.13 -1.22 16.52
C HIS A 127 5.09 -2.02 15.72
N PHE A 128 5.24 -3.35 15.65
CA PHE A 128 4.41 -4.23 14.82
C PHE A 128 2.91 -4.10 15.11
N LEU A 129 2.52 -4.24 16.39
CA LEU A 129 1.12 -4.20 16.79
C LEU A 129 0.52 -2.81 16.59
N GLN A 130 1.31 -1.76 16.80
CA GLN A 130 0.88 -0.38 16.59
C GLN A 130 0.64 -0.10 15.10
N VAL A 131 1.55 -0.56 14.22
CA VAL A 131 1.38 -0.44 12.76
C VAL A 131 0.13 -1.18 12.28
N LEU A 132 -0.23 -2.30 12.88
CA LEU A 132 -1.42 -3.07 12.49
C LEU A 132 -2.72 -2.54 13.10
N PHE A 133 -2.72 -2.19 14.38
CA PHE A 133 -3.94 -2.05 15.19
C PHE A 133 -4.11 -0.72 15.93
N SER A 134 -3.13 0.19 15.90
CA SER A 134 -3.30 1.48 16.57
C SER A 134 -4.50 2.26 16.02
N THR A 135 -5.18 3.01 16.89
CA THR A 135 -6.22 3.96 16.48
C THR A 135 -5.65 5.23 15.85
N ARG A 136 -4.34 5.51 16.00
CA ARG A 136 -3.65 6.63 15.34
C ARG A 136 -3.70 6.46 13.83
N HIS A 137 -3.04 5.44 13.28
CA HIS A 137 -3.04 5.16 11.84
C HIS A 137 -2.97 3.66 11.51
N GLY A 138 -3.37 2.77 12.42
CA GLY A 138 -3.20 1.32 12.26
C GLY A 138 -3.82 0.77 10.97
N LEU A 139 -3.10 -0.12 10.30
CA LEU A 139 -3.46 -0.67 8.99
C LEU A 139 -4.85 -1.31 9.00
N ILE A 140 -5.09 -2.25 9.91
CA ILE A 140 -6.35 -3.00 10.01
C ILE A 140 -7.42 -2.18 10.72
N SER A 141 -7.06 -1.47 11.79
CA SER A 141 -8.02 -0.66 12.56
C SER A 141 -8.68 0.41 11.70
N TRP A 142 -7.92 1.06 10.82
CA TRP A 142 -8.50 2.04 9.91
C TRP A 142 -9.18 1.40 8.70
N HIS A 143 -8.60 0.31 8.17
CA HIS A 143 -9.03 -0.31 6.93
C HIS A 143 -9.20 -1.83 7.11
N PRO A 144 -10.38 -2.28 7.60
CA PRO A 144 -10.62 -3.68 7.94
C PRO A 144 -10.44 -4.66 6.77
N VAL A 145 -10.51 -4.18 5.53
CA VAL A 145 -10.23 -4.99 4.32
C VAL A 145 -8.85 -5.67 4.37
N PHE A 146 -7.87 -5.10 5.06
CA PHE A 146 -6.55 -5.72 5.19
C PHE A 146 -6.56 -6.98 6.06
N ALA A 147 -7.48 -7.11 7.02
CA ALA A 147 -7.66 -8.37 7.75
C ALA A 147 -8.19 -9.48 6.82
N LEU A 148 -9.14 -9.15 5.95
CA LEU A 148 -9.63 -10.08 4.93
C LEU A 148 -8.55 -10.43 3.91
N ALA A 149 -7.72 -9.44 3.52
CA ALA A 149 -6.60 -9.67 2.63
C ALA A 149 -5.58 -10.65 3.25
N ALA A 150 -5.21 -10.43 4.52
CA ALA A 150 -4.31 -11.32 5.26
C ALA A 150 -4.87 -12.74 5.40
N LEU A 151 -6.15 -12.88 5.78
CA LEU A 151 -6.84 -14.17 5.81
C LEU A 151 -6.85 -14.84 4.42
N GLY A 152 -7.05 -14.05 3.38
CA GLY A 152 -7.04 -14.49 2.00
C GLY A 152 -5.70 -15.09 1.54
N MET A 153 -4.58 -14.66 2.13
CA MET A 153 -3.26 -15.17 1.78
C MET A 153 -3.11 -16.68 2.03
N PHE A 154 -3.82 -17.24 3.02
CA PHE A 154 -3.81 -18.68 3.31
C PHE A 154 -4.42 -19.53 2.17
N PHE A 155 -5.27 -18.92 1.34
CA PHE A 155 -5.94 -19.60 0.23
C PHE A 155 -5.18 -19.50 -1.10
N ILE A 156 -4.11 -18.69 -1.16
CA ILE A 156 -3.31 -18.51 -2.38
C ILE A 156 -2.71 -19.85 -2.83
N ARG A 157 -2.83 -20.12 -4.13
CA ARG A 157 -2.24 -21.28 -4.81
C ARG A 157 -1.42 -20.83 -6.03
N PRO A 158 -0.25 -21.45 -6.30
CA PRO A 158 0.41 -22.49 -5.49
C PRO A 158 0.88 -21.96 -4.12
N LYS A 159 1.01 -22.83 -3.11
CA LYS A 159 1.32 -22.43 -1.72
C LYS A 159 2.65 -21.67 -1.60
N TRP A 160 3.63 -22.02 -2.43
CA TRP A 160 4.90 -21.29 -2.53
C TRP A 160 4.71 -19.83 -2.92
N MET A 161 3.78 -19.52 -3.85
CA MET A 161 3.43 -18.13 -4.19
C MET A 161 2.89 -17.39 -2.98
N GLY A 162 1.94 -18.02 -2.27
CA GLY A 162 1.36 -17.45 -1.05
C GLY A 162 2.42 -17.14 0.02
N ALA A 163 3.38 -18.05 0.22
CA ALA A 163 4.48 -17.87 1.16
C ALA A 163 5.39 -16.69 0.79
N VAL A 164 5.79 -16.58 -0.49
CA VAL A 164 6.64 -15.47 -0.97
C VAL A 164 5.92 -14.12 -0.85
N LEU A 165 4.63 -14.07 -1.21
CA LEU A 165 3.82 -12.86 -1.06
C LEU A 165 3.64 -12.49 0.42
N ALA A 166 3.40 -13.46 1.31
CA ALA A 166 3.28 -13.22 2.74
C ALA A 166 4.59 -12.72 3.33
N LEU A 167 5.72 -13.33 2.98
CA LEU A 167 7.04 -12.88 3.40
C LEU A 167 7.32 -11.44 2.94
N ALA A 168 6.95 -11.09 1.70
CA ALA A 168 7.10 -9.74 1.19
C ALA A 168 6.29 -8.70 1.99
N VAL A 169 5.06 -9.04 2.39
CA VAL A 169 4.23 -8.19 3.28
C VAL A 169 4.83 -8.10 4.69
N LEU A 170 5.33 -9.20 5.25
CA LEU A 170 5.96 -9.23 6.57
C LEU A 170 7.25 -8.41 6.61
N MET A 171 8.07 -8.48 5.56
CA MET A 171 9.28 -7.66 5.42
C MET A 171 8.93 -6.18 5.31
N GLN A 172 7.88 -5.83 4.56
CA GLN A 172 7.41 -4.45 4.49
C GLN A 172 6.88 -3.96 5.85
N LEU A 173 6.15 -4.81 6.57
CA LEU A 173 5.68 -4.53 7.91
C LEU A 173 6.85 -4.31 8.87
N TYR A 174 7.89 -5.16 8.82
CA TYR A 174 9.10 -4.99 9.61
C TYR A 174 9.76 -3.63 9.34
N VAL A 175 10.00 -3.29 8.07
CA VAL A 175 10.59 -1.99 7.69
C VAL A 175 9.74 -0.83 8.22
N CYS A 176 8.42 -0.87 8.04
CA CYS A 176 7.52 0.19 8.51
C CYS A 176 7.48 0.30 10.04
N SER A 177 7.57 -0.83 10.74
CA SER A 177 7.56 -0.91 12.20
C SER A 177 8.89 -0.50 12.83
N SER A 178 9.97 -0.50 12.05
CA SER A 178 11.33 -0.12 12.47
C SER A 178 11.61 1.36 12.31
N VAL A 179 10.65 2.18 11.85
CA VAL A 179 10.81 3.63 11.75
C VAL A 179 10.42 4.25 13.10
N THR A 180 11.24 5.16 13.62
CA THR A 180 11.01 5.84 14.91
C THR A 180 9.62 6.48 14.96
N GLU A 181 9.25 7.20 13.90
CA GLU A 181 7.93 7.81 13.75
C GLU A 181 6.95 6.85 13.05
N TRP A 182 6.74 5.65 13.61
CA TRP A 182 5.98 4.56 12.96
C TRP A 182 4.55 4.94 12.54
N TRP A 183 3.93 5.98 13.11
CA TRP A 183 2.58 6.44 12.79
C TRP A 183 2.48 7.29 11.51
N CYS A 184 3.58 7.67 10.86
CA CYS A 184 3.58 8.42 9.59
C CYS A 184 3.12 9.89 9.68
N ALA A 185 3.36 10.61 10.78
CA ALA A 185 2.90 12.00 10.98
C ALA A 185 1.40 12.15 10.68
N ASP A 186 0.98 13.28 10.08
CA ASP A 186 -0.40 13.47 9.62
C ASP A 186 -0.72 12.59 8.41
N SER A 187 -1.64 11.65 8.58
CA SER A 187 -1.87 10.59 7.60
C SER A 187 -3.31 10.07 7.61
N PHE A 188 -3.84 9.74 6.44
CA PHE A 188 -5.06 8.96 6.34
C PHE A 188 -4.67 7.47 6.35
N GLY A 189 -4.63 6.87 7.54
CA GLY A 189 -4.22 5.48 7.76
C GLY A 189 -2.73 5.21 7.57
N MET A 190 -2.35 3.93 7.46
CA MET A 190 -0.95 3.49 7.40
C MET A 190 -0.33 3.66 6.00
N ARG A 191 -0.14 4.90 5.55
CA ARG A 191 0.31 5.23 4.19
C ARG A 191 1.65 4.60 3.79
N ARG A 192 2.54 4.29 4.73
CA ARG A 192 3.80 3.58 4.45
C ARG A 192 3.61 2.12 4.00
N MET A 193 2.42 1.57 4.14
CA MET A 193 2.04 0.24 3.65
C MET A 193 1.39 0.26 2.26
N THR A 194 1.35 1.41 1.58
CA THR A 194 0.75 1.55 0.23
C THR A 194 1.28 0.51 -0.75
N GLY A 195 2.60 0.28 -0.81
CA GLY A 195 3.22 -0.73 -1.67
C GLY A 195 2.74 -2.17 -1.41
N THR A 196 2.14 -2.49 -0.25
CA THR A 196 1.61 -3.84 -0.02
C THR A 196 0.27 -4.10 -0.70
N ILE A 197 -0.44 -3.06 -1.15
CA ILE A 197 -1.80 -3.17 -1.68
C ILE A 197 -1.89 -4.09 -2.91
N PRO A 198 -1.01 -4.00 -3.92
CA PRO A 198 -1.03 -4.92 -5.06
C PRO A 198 -0.84 -6.39 -4.64
N ILE A 199 -0.01 -6.65 -3.63
CA ILE A 199 0.26 -7.99 -3.11
C ILE A 199 -0.95 -8.51 -2.32
N LEU A 200 -1.47 -7.71 -1.38
CA LEU A 200 -2.63 -8.05 -0.55
C LEU A 200 -3.91 -8.23 -1.37
N THR A 201 -3.97 -7.63 -2.57
CA THR A 201 -5.07 -7.85 -3.52
C THR A 201 -5.20 -9.31 -3.95
N PHE A 202 -4.08 -10.06 -4.07
CA PHE A 202 -4.14 -11.50 -4.30
C PHE A 202 -4.84 -12.24 -3.16
N GLY A 203 -4.59 -11.84 -1.91
CA GLY A 203 -5.26 -12.42 -0.75
C GLY A 203 -6.78 -12.28 -0.86
N VAL A 204 -7.27 -11.06 -1.08
CA VAL A 204 -8.72 -10.83 -1.28
C VAL A 204 -9.26 -11.59 -2.50
N ALA A 205 -8.54 -11.61 -3.62
CA ALA A 205 -8.97 -12.34 -4.82
C ALA A 205 -9.16 -13.84 -4.56
N PHE A 206 -8.21 -14.49 -3.88
CA PHE A 206 -8.31 -15.91 -3.55
C PHE A 206 -9.37 -16.20 -2.49
N LEU A 207 -9.53 -15.33 -1.49
CA LEU A 207 -10.62 -15.44 -0.51
C LEU A 207 -11.98 -15.37 -1.21
N LEU A 208 -12.17 -14.38 -2.09
CA LEU A 208 -13.39 -14.23 -2.87
C LEU A 208 -13.63 -15.45 -3.76
N ASN A 209 -12.60 -15.99 -4.42
CA ASN A 209 -12.74 -17.19 -5.24
C ASN A 209 -13.27 -18.38 -4.42
N VAL A 210 -12.71 -18.62 -3.22
CA VAL A 210 -13.16 -19.70 -2.32
C VAL A 210 -14.59 -19.48 -1.84
N MET A 211 -14.94 -18.25 -1.45
CA MET A 211 -16.29 -17.93 -0.95
C MET A 211 -17.34 -18.02 -2.06
N THR A 212 -17.07 -17.43 -3.22
CA THR A 212 -18.04 -17.28 -4.32
C THR A 212 -18.28 -18.58 -5.10
N ALA A 213 -17.37 -19.55 -4.99
CA ALA A 213 -17.54 -20.90 -5.52
C ALA A 213 -18.67 -21.68 -4.82
N GLN A 214 -19.07 -21.29 -3.60
CA GLN A 214 -20.10 -21.97 -2.81
C GLN A 214 -21.55 -21.58 -3.21
N GLY A 215 -21.74 -20.77 -4.25
CA GLY A 215 -23.05 -20.43 -4.81
C GLY A 215 -23.50 -18.98 -4.65
N ARG A 216 -24.71 -18.67 -5.12
CA ARG A 216 -25.24 -17.29 -5.25
C ARG A 216 -25.29 -16.53 -3.93
N ASN A 217 -25.71 -17.16 -2.84
CA ASN A 217 -25.84 -16.50 -1.53
C ASN A 217 -24.49 -16.00 -1.00
N ARG A 218 -23.42 -16.78 -1.19
CA ARG A 218 -22.07 -16.39 -0.79
C ARG A 218 -21.48 -15.29 -1.68
N ARG A 219 -21.86 -15.25 -2.96
CA ARG A 219 -21.55 -14.11 -3.85
C ARG A 219 -22.20 -12.82 -3.39
N LEU A 220 -23.49 -12.87 -3.06
CA LEU A 220 -24.22 -11.73 -2.53
C LEU A 220 -23.60 -11.25 -1.21
N LEU A 221 -23.30 -12.17 -0.29
CA LEU A 221 -22.61 -11.84 0.97
C LEU A 221 -21.27 -11.15 0.71
N ALA A 222 -20.44 -11.68 -0.19
CA ALA A 222 -19.14 -11.09 -0.53
C ALA A 222 -19.29 -9.68 -1.13
N ALA A 223 -20.29 -9.47 -2.01
CA ALA A 223 -20.60 -8.16 -2.57
C ALA A 223 -21.09 -7.17 -1.49
N CYS A 224 -21.97 -7.60 -0.58
CA CYS A 224 -22.45 -6.80 0.53
C CYS A 224 -21.30 -6.39 1.47
N VAL A 225 -20.45 -7.34 1.87
CA VAL A 225 -19.27 -7.06 2.71
C VAL A 225 -18.33 -6.09 1.99
N GLY A 226 -18.08 -6.30 0.69
CA GLY A 226 -17.28 -5.39 -0.13
C GLY A 226 -17.87 -3.97 -0.16
N GLY A 227 -19.18 -3.85 -0.36
CA GLY A 227 -19.90 -2.58 -0.34
C GLY A 227 -19.81 -1.86 1.00
N VAL A 228 -19.96 -2.59 2.12
CA VAL A 228 -19.80 -2.04 3.47
C VAL A 228 -18.37 -1.55 3.70
N LEU A 229 -17.35 -2.29 3.26
CA LEU A 229 -15.94 -1.86 3.41
C LEU A 229 -15.59 -0.63 2.57
N VAL A 230 -16.19 -0.50 1.39
CA VAL A 230 -16.05 0.71 0.56
C VAL A 230 -16.77 1.89 1.23
N ALA A 231 -18.01 1.71 1.67
CA ALA A 231 -18.77 2.74 2.37
C ALA A 231 -18.05 3.19 3.65
N TRP A 232 -17.48 2.25 4.41
CA TRP A 232 -16.65 2.53 5.58
C TRP A 232 -15.50 3.47 5.23
N ASN A 233 -14.71 3.13 4.21
CA ASN A 233 -13.56 3.92 3.79
C ASN A 233 -13.97 5.31 3.29
N VAL A 234 -15.04 5.40 2.49
CA VAL A 234 -15.55 6.67 1.97
C VAL A 234 -16.05 7.58 3.09
N LEU A 235 -16.81 7.06 4.04
CA LEU A 235 -17.28 7.83 5.19
C LEU A 235 -16.13 8.26 6.10
N PHE A 236 -15.14 7.39 6.30
CA PHE A 236 -13.96 7.73 7.10
C PHE A 236 -13.12 8.81 6.44
N MET A 237 -12.96 8.73 5.12
CA MET A 237 -12.29 9.73 4.32
C MET A 237 -13.00 11.09 4.39
N ALA A 238 -14.33 11.10 4.31
CA ALA A 238 -15.13 12.31 4.50
C ALA A 238 -14.97 12.88 5.92
N GLN A 239 -15.02 12.03 6.95
CA GLN A 239 -14.79 12.42 8.34
C GLN A 239 -13.41 13.08 8.53
N TYR A 240 -12.37 12.50 7.92
CA TYR A 240 -11.00 13.04 7.94
C TYR A 240 -10.92 14.40 7.21
N ARG A 241 -11.43 14.49 5.98
CA ARG A 241 -11.39 15.72 5.17
C ARG A 241 -12.21 16.87 5.74
N LEU A 242 -13.31 16.57 6.43
CA LEU A 242 -14.13 17.58 7.11
C LEU A 242 -13.53 18.01 8.46
N GLY A 243 -12.32 17.57 8.81
CA GLY A 243 -11.65 17.91 10.07
C GLY A 243 -12.45 17.48 11.30
N MET A 244 -13.23 16.39 11.20
CA MET A 244 -14.02 15.87 12.33
C MET A 244 -13.19 15.02 13.29
N ILE A 245 -11.98 14.66 12.87
CA ILE A 245 -11.02 13.85 13.61
C ILE A 245 -9.63 14.49 13.48
N PRO A 246 -8.78 14.38 14.51
CA PRO A 246 -7.40 14.84 14.42
C PRO A 246 -6.62 14.03 13.37
N ALA A 247 -5.72 14.71 12.65
CA ALA A 247 -4.94 14.11 11.57
C ALA A 247 -3.70 13.33 12.06
N GLY A 248 -3.22 13.63 13.26
CA GLY A 248 -1.95 13.13 13.78
C GLY A 248 -2.07 12.49 15.16
N GLU A 249 -3.27 12.25 15.70
CA GLU A 249 -3.48 11.75 17.06
C GLU A 249 -4.26 10.43 17.09
N GLU A 250 -4.26 9.78 18.25
CA GLU A 250 -5.06 8.58 18.46
C GLU A 250 -6.56 8.90 18.47
N LEU A 251 -7.32 8.12 17.72
CA LEU A 251 -8.76 8.26 17.66
C LEU A 251 -9.45 7.49 18.79
N THR A 252 -10.50 8.07 19.34
CA THR A 252 -11.41 7.35 20.24
C THR A 252 -12.21 6.28 19.49
N LEU A 253 -12.69 5.25 20.20
CA LEU A 253 -13.52 4.21 19.58
C LEU A 253 -14.80 4.77 18.93
N SER A 254 -15.39 5.81 19.52
CA SER A 254 -16.55 6.51 18.95
C SER A 254 -16.19 7.18 17.63
N GLN A 255 -15.07 7.92 17.56
CA GLN A 255 -14.59 8.53 16.31
C GLN A 255 -14.26 7.46 15.24
N MET A 256 -13.72 6.32 15.65
CA MET A 256 -13.42 5.20 14.75
C MET A 256 -14.68 4.55 14.17
N THR A 257 -15.78 4.48 14.93
CA THR A 257 -16.97 3.69 14.56
C THR A 257 -18.18 4.56 14.23
N THR A 258 -18.90 5.04 15.25
CA THR A 258 -20.18 5.72 15.12
C THR A 258 -20.07 7.18 14.67
N GLY A 259 -18.93 7.84 14.93
CA GLY A 259 -18.67 9.23 14.54
C GLY A 259 -18.75 9.47 13.03
N LYS A 260 -18.61 8.42 12.22
CA LYS A 260 -18.77 8.47 10.76
C LYS A 260 -20.18 8.83 10.31
N LEU A 261 -21.20 8.53 11.13
CA LEU A 261 -22.59 8.86 10.82
C LEU A 261 -22.87 10.37 10.93
N GLN A 262 -22.08 11.10 11.71
CA GLN A 262 -22.19 12.55 11.84
C GLN A 262 -21.77 13.30 10.57
N VAL A 263 -21.10 12.62 9.62
CA VAL A 263 -20.71 13.20 8.32
C VAL A 263 -21.93 13.70 7.56
N PHE A 264 -23.07 13.01 7.62
CA PHE A 264 -24.28 13.43 6.93
C PHE A 264 -24.84 14.74 7.49
N ALA A 265 -24.85 14.90 8.82
CA ALA A 265 -25.31 16.13 9.47
C ALA A 265 -24.37 17.30 9.14
N LYS A 266 -23.05 17.11 9.26
CA LYS A 266 -22.05 18.15 8.96
C LYS A 266 -22.03 18.52 7.47
N GLY A 267 -22.22 17.54 6.59
CA GLY A 267 -22.35 17.76 5.15
C GLY A 267 -23.59 18.59 4.80
N TYR A 268 -24.73 18.33 5.45
CA TYR A 268 -25.94 19.13 5.30
C TYR A 268 -25.73 20.58 5.76
N GLU A 269 -25.09 20.80 6.92
CA GLU A 269 -24.76 22.16 7.39
C GLU A 269 -23.86 22.92 6.41
N TYR A 270 -22.86 22.24 5.84
CA TYR A 270 -21.95 22.83 4.86
C TYR A 270 -22.69 23.26 3.58
N LEU A 271 -23.56 22.39 3.05
CA LEU A 271 -24.41 22.71 1.89
C LEU A 271 -25.39 23.83 2.19
N ARG A 272 -25.94 23.88 3.42
CA ARG A 272 -26.81 24.97 3.85
C ARG A 272 -26.07 26.31 3.87
N LYS A 273 -24.84 26.36 4.41
CA LYS A 273 -24.00 27.57 4.41
C LYS A 273 -23.63 28.05 3.00
N ILE A 274 -23.45 27.15 2.04
CA ILE A 274 -23.21 27.54 0.64
C ILE A 274 -24.48 28.14 0.02
N LYS A 275 -25.65 27.57 0.32
CA LYS A 275 -26.93 27.98 -0.27
C LYS A 275 -27.47 29.27 0.34
N ASP A 276 -27.21 29.48 1.63
CA ASP A 276 -27.64 30.66 2.39
C ASP A 276 -26.50 31.09 3.33
N PRO A 277 -25.53 31.88 2.82
CA PRO A 277 -24.31 32.22 3.56
C PRO A 277 -24.54 33.13 4.77
N GLY A 278 -25.78 33.60 5.01
CA GLY A 278 -26.04 34.63 6.00
C GLY A 278 -25.43 35.99 5.60
N PRO A 279 -25.73 37.07 6.34
CA PRO A 279 -25.10 38.36 6.09
C PRO A 279 -23.60 38.27 6.37
N VAL A 280 -22.78 38.76 5.42
CA VAL A 280 -21.34 38.94 5.60
C VAL A 280 -21.15 40.02 6.67
N GLU A 281 -20.68 39.65 7.86
CA GLU A 281 -20.26 40.65 8.85
C GLU A 281 -19.07 41.42 8.26
N PRO A 282 -19.12 42.76 8.22
CA PRO A 282 -17.98 43.55 7.76
C PRO A 282 -16.82 43.35 8.73
N GLU A 283 -15.67 42.91 8.19
CA GLU A 283 -14.40 42.89 8.93
C GLU A 283 -14.11 44.32 9.43
N HIS A 284 -14.02 44.47 10.75
CA HIS A 284 -13.59 45.68 11.44
C HIS A 284 -12.09 45.63 11.74
#